data_AF-A0A538IFH9-F1
#
_entry.id   AF-A0A538IFH9-F1
#
_cell.length_a   1.000
_cell.length_b   1.000
_cell.length_c   1.000
_cell.angle_alpha   90.00
_cell.angle_beta   90.00
_cell.angle_gamma   90.00
#
_symmetry.space_group_name_H-M   'P 1'
#
loop_
_entity.id
_entity.type
_entity.pdbx_description
1 polymer ?
#
loop_
_entity_poly.entity_id
_entity_poly.type
_entity_poly.pdbx_seq_one_letter_code
_entity_poly.pdbx_strand_id
1 'polypeptide(L)'
;MPRRTLLLAAAAAVALSGCSVSGDNSSQIGSGVKSNTKSAASDLGFPVAATRSTTRVSGRDPVADAAGVATALFPSISIDTRPTAVALVDKGRWQDAIAAAVL
;
A
#
# COMPACT_ATOMS: atom_id res chain seq x y z
N MET A 1 -24.88 20.00 -37.09
CA MET A 1 -25.40 19.28 -35.91
C MET A 1 -24.62 18.01 -35.46
N PRO A 2 -23.37 17.68 -35.90
CA PRO A 2 -22.73 16.42 -35.48
C PRO A 2 -21.84 16.53 -34.21
N ARG A 3 -21.48 17.74 -33.76
CA ARG A 3 -20.54 17.93 -32.63
C ARG A 3 -21.10 17.48 -31.27
N ARG A 4 -22.41 17.63 -31.04
CA ARG A 4 -23.05 17.24 -29.77
C ARG A 4 -23.17 15.72 -29.65
N THR A 5 -23.48 15.03 -30.75
CA THR A 5 -23.51 13.57 -30.83
C THR A 5 -22.14 12.95 -30.62
N LEU A 6 -21.08 13.60 -31.11
CA LEU A 6 -19.70 13.14 -30.93
C LEU A 6 -19.22 13.27 -29.47
N LEU A 7 -19.65 14.32 -28.76
CA LEU A 7 -19.33 14.52 -27.34
C LEU A 7 -20.07 13.52 -26.42
N LEU A 8 -21.33 13.19 -26.73
CA LEU A 8 -22.10 12.18 -26.00
C LEU A 8 -21.54 10.76 -26.18
N ALA A 9 -21.06 10.42 -27.38
CA ALA A 9 -20.42 9.13 -27.64
C ALA A 9 -19.08 8.99 -26.90
N ALA A 10 -18.29 10.06 -26.83
CA ALA A 10 -17.02 10.07 -26.10
C ALA A 10 -17.22 9.90 -24.59
N ALA A 11 -18.26 10.50 -24.00
CA ALA A 11 -18.57 10.36 -22.58
C ALA A 11 -18.98 8.92 -22.21
N ALA A 12 -19.71 8.22 -23.09
CA ALA A 12 -20.10 6.83 -22.87
C ALA A 12 -18.91 5.86 -22.93
N ALA A 13 -17.92 6.13 -23.78
CA ALA A 13 -16.72 5.28 -23.90
C ALA A 13 -15.82 5.34 -22.65
N VAL A 14 -15.75 6.49 -21.96
CA VAL A 14 -14.95 6.64 -20.74
C VAL A 14 -15.59 5.89 -19.56
N ALA A 15 -16.92 5.78 -19.52
CA ALA A 15 -17.63 5.09 -18.44
C ALA A 15 -17.41 3.56 -18.41
N LEU A 16 -17.03 2.95 -19.54
CA LEU A 16 -16.80 1.51 -19.67
C LEU A 16 -15.35 1.08 -19.37
N SER A 17 -14.45 2.04 -19.11
CA SER A 17 -13.03 1.77 -18.80
C SER A 17 -12.79 1.51 -17.29
N GLY A 18 -13.84 1.25 -16.53
CA GLY A 18 -13.74 0.78 -15.14
C GLY A 18 -13.37 -0.70 -15.12
N CYS A 19 -12.08 -1.02 -15.15
CA CYS A 19 -11.56 -2.36 -14.88
C CYS A 19 -12.00 -2.80 -13.47
N SER A 20 -13.02 -3.67 -13.39
CA SER A 20 -13.32 -4.43 -12.18
C SER A 20 -12.27 -5.53 -12.03
N VAL A 21 -11.20 -5.27 -11.28
CA VAL A 21 -10.25 -6.30 -10.86
C VAL A 21 -10.91 -7.16 -9.77
N SER A 22 -11.67 -8.17 -10.19
CA SER A 22 -12.11 -9.25 -9.31
C SER A 22 -10.97 -10.26 -9.24
N GLY A 23 -10.15 -10.17 -8.18
CA GLY A 23 -9.09 -11.13 -7.91
C GLY A 23 -9.64 -12.37 -7.21
N ASP A 24 -9.68 -13.49 -7.93
CA ASP A 24 -9.99 -14.80 -7.36
C ASP A 24 -8.84 -15.29 -6.46
N ASN A 25 -9.19 -15.64 -5.22
CA ASN A 25 -8.29 -16.18 -4.20
C ASN A 25 -7.81 -17.58 -4.57
N SER A 26 -6.73 -17.70 -5.35
CA SER A 26 -6.02 -18.98 -5.45
C SER A 26 -4.50 -18.79 -5.59
N SER A 27 -3.77 -19.35 -4.62
CA SER A 27 -2.30 -19.46 -4.49
C SER A 27 -1.48 -18.25 -3.97
N GLN A 28 -2.06 -17.31 -3.22
CA GLN A 28 -1.29 -16.17 -2.73
C GLN A 28 -0.41 -16.51 -1.52
N ILE A 29 0.89 -16.23 -1.67
CA ILE A 29 1.80 -15.81 -0.59
C ILE A 29 0.99 -15.01 0.44
N GLY A 30 1.07 -15.39 1.72
CA GLY A 30 0.20 -14.92 2.80
C GLY A 30 -0.25 -13.47 2.62
N SER A 31 -1.56 -13.26 2.52
CA SER A 31 -2.11 -11.91 2.44
C SER A 31 -1.89 -11.25 3.80
N GLY A 32 -1.24 -10.09 3.81
CA GLY A 32 -0.92 -9.33 5.02
C GLY A 32 -2.13 -8.97 5.87
N VAL A 33 -1.92 -8.22 6.94
CA VAL A 33 -3.00 -7.86 7.89
C VAL A 33 -3.49 -6.44 7.65
N LYS A 34 -4.75 -6.16 7.99
CA LYS A 34 -5.33 -4.80 7.91
C LYS A 34 -4.98 -4.04 9.19
N SER A 35 -4.57 -2.78 9.07
CA SER A 35 -4.08 -1.92 10.16
C SER A 35 -5.05 -1.73 11.32
N ASN A 36 -6.35 -1.86 11.08
CA ASN A 36 -7.39 -1.67 12.11
C ASN A 36 -7.79 -2.96 12.86
N THR A 37 -7.07 -4.06 12.64
CA THR A 37 -7.36 -5.34 13.30
C THR A 37 -6.48 -5.52 14.54
N LYS A 38 -6.98 -6.27 15.52
CA LYS A 38 -6.28 -6.49 16.79
C LYS A 38 -4.95 -7.26 16.64
N SER A 39 -4.83 -8.12 15.64
CA SER A 39 -3.59 -8.87 15.37
C SER A 39 -2.55 -8.08 14.58
N ALA A 40 -2.91 -6.90 14.05
CA ALA A 40 -2.02 -6.10 13.22
C ALA A 40 -0.66 -5.84 13.90
N ALA A 41 -0.64 -5.47 15.18
CA ALA A 41 0.62 -5.21 15.88
C ALA A 41 1.58 -6.41 15.93
N SER A 42 1.04 -7.63 15.97
CA SER A 42 1.82 -8.88 16.04
C SER A 42 2.25 -9.38 14.66
N ASP A 43 1.43 -9.11 13.64
CA ASP A 43 1.59 -9.66 12.29
C ASP A 43 2.27 -8.67 11.32
N LEU A 44 2.37 -7.38 11.69
CA LEU A 44 3.06 -6.34 10.92
C LEU A 44 4.59 -6.53 11.03
N GLY A 45 5.28 -6.41 9.90
CA GLY A 45 6.75 -6.39 9.85
C GLY A 45 7.43 -7.74 9.65
N PHE A 46 6.70 -8.85 9.68
CA PHE A 46 7.24 -10.14 9.22
C PHE A 46 7.08 -10.30 7.71
N PRO A 47 8.18 -10.56 6.97
CA PRO A 47 8.08 -10.80 5.54
C PRO A 47 7.23 -12.03 5.24
N VAL A 48 6.24 -11.89 4.38
CA VAL A 48 5.40 -13.02 3.94
C VAL A 48 6.15 -14.00 3.05
N ALA A 49 7.25 -13.53 2.45
CA ALA A 49 8.27 -14.33 1.81
C ALA A 49 9.58 -13.55 1.78
N ALA A 50 10.68 -14.20 2.15
CA ALA A 50 12.02 -13.68 1.98
C ALA A 50 12.82 -14.68 1.12
N THR A 51 13.36 -14.21 0.00
CA THR A 51 14.35 -14.95 -0.79
C THR A 51 15.75 -14.43 -0.45
N ARG A 52 16.79 -15.04 -1.03
CA ARG A 52 18.18 -14.58 -0.85
C ARG A 52 18.40 -13.11 -1.26
N SER A 53 17.57 -12.57 -2.16
CA SER A 53 17.77 -11.21 -2.70
C SER A 53 16.56 -10.28 -2.55
N THR A 54 15.45 -10.75 -1.99
CA THR A 54 14.23 -9.93 -1.88
C THR A 54 13.44 -10.25 -0.63
N THR A 55 12.92 -9.20 0.00
CA THR A 55 11.98 -9.27 1.10
C THR A 55 10.65 -8.73 0.62
N ARG A 56 9.58 -9.52 0.70
CA ARG A 56 8.22 -9.03 0.42
C ARG A 56 7.56 -8.55 1.71
N VAL A 57 7.23 -7.27 1.75
CA VAL A 57 6.34 -6.67 2.74
C VAL A 57 4.94 -6.61 2.13
N SER A 58 3.94 -7.17 2.82
CA SER A 58 2.55 -7.06 2.40
C SER A 58 1.64 -6.73 3.58
N GLY A 59 0.85 -5.68 3.42
CA GLY A 59 -0.30 -5.31 4.24
C GLY A 59 -1.59 -5.40 3.40
N ARG A 60 -2.75 -5.28 4.06
CA ARG A 60 -4.06 -5.20 3.39
C ARG A 60 -4.54 -3.76 3.16
N ASP A 61 -3.75 -2.77 3.54
CA ASP A 61 -4.02 -1.35 3.35
C ASP A 61 -2.71 -0.54 3.45
N PRO A 62 -2.68 0.72 2.97
CA PRO A 62 -1.46 1.52 2.92
C PRO A 62 -0.80 1.75 4.29
N VAL A 63 -1.58 1.77 5.38
CA VAL A 63 -1.04 1.97 6.73
C VAL A 63 -0.30 0.71 7.18
N ALA A 64 -0.86 -0.47 6.90
CA ALA A 64 -0.21 -1.74 7.18
C ALA A 64 1.07 -1.93 6.35
N ASP A 65 1.08 -1.54 5.08
CA ASP A 65 2.29 -1.58 4.24
C ASP A 65 3.39 -0.68 4.80
N ALA A 66 3.07 0.58 5.12
CA ALA A 66 4.02 1.55 5.68
C ALA A 66 4.60 1.07 7.02
N ALA A 67 3.76 0.55 7.92
CA ALA A 67 4.20 -0.01 9.19
C ALA A 67 5.09 -1.25 8.99
N GLY A 68 4.75 -2.13 8.04
CA GLY A 68 5.56 -3.29 7.72
C GLY A 68 6.97 -2.93 7.21
N VAL A 69 7.06 -1.93 6.33
CA VAL A 69 8.36 -1.44 5.82
C VAL A 69 9.16 -0.76 6.94
N ALA A 70 8.51 0.07 7.76
CA ALA A 70 9.16 0.74 8.88
C ALA A 70 9.74 -0.26 9.89
N THR A 71 8.98 -1.30 10.28
CA THR A 71 9.47 -2.34 11.21
C THR A 71 10.57 -3.19 10.59
N ALA A 72 10.53 -3.45 9.27
CA ALA A 72 11.58 -4.20 8.59
C ALA A 72 12.93 -3.45 8.57
N LEU A 73 12.90 -2.12 8.48
CA LEU A 73 14.10 -1.27 8.50
C LEU A 73 14.54 -0.87 9.92
N PHE A 74 13.58 -0.62 10.81
CA PHE A 74 13.78 -0.13 12.18
C PHE A 74 13.06 -1.03 13.20
N PRO A 75 13.59 -2.23 13.48
CA PRO A 75 12.92 -3.22 14.32
C PRO A 75 12.81 -2.79 15.79
N SER A 76 13.49 -1.72 16.21
CA SER A 76 13.34 -1.08 17.52
C SER A 76 13.65 -1.95 18.75
N ILE A 77 14.37 -3.06 18.55
CA ILE A 77 14.77 -4.03 19.59
C ILE A 77 15.88 -3.50 20.52
N SER A 78 16.64 -2.50 20.08
CA SER A 78 17.62 -1.75 20.86
C SER A 78 17.53 -0.25 20.52
N ILE A 79 18.21 0.59 21.29
CA ILE A 79 18.25 2.04 21.05
C ILE A 79 18.83 2.39 19.66
N ASP A 80 19.81 1.62 19.19
CA ASP A 80 20.48 1.84 17.91
C ASP A 80 19.64 1.42 16.69
N THR A 81 18.60 0.60 16.91
CA THR A 81 17.71 0.08 15.85
C THR A 81 16.36 0.80 15.78
N ARG A 82 16.18 1.85 16.59
CA ARG A 82 14.99 2.70 16.59
C ARG A 82 15.19 3.86 15.62
N PRO A 83 14.11 4.35 14.97
CA PRO A 83 14.22 5.53 14.12
C PRO A 83 14.49 6.78 14.98
N THR A 84 15.42 7.64 14.55
CA THR A 84 15.70 8.94 15.20
C THR A 84 14.57 9.94 14.98
N ALA A 85 13.88 9.84 13.84
CA ALA A 85 12.76 10.68 13.46
C ALA A 85 11.74 9.87 12.64
N VAL A 86 10.48 10.30 12.66
CA VAL A 86 9.39 9.69 11.91
C VAL A 86 8.57 10.79 11.24
N ALA A 87 8.36 10.67 9.93
CA ALA A 87 7.42 11.52 9.20
C ALA A 87 6.01 10.91 9.24
N LEU A 88 5.02 11.71 9.64
CA LEU A 88 3.61 11.33 9.62
C LEU A 88 2.92 12.04 8.47
N VAL A 89 2.20 11.28 7.64
CA VAL A 89 1.48 11.77 6.47
C VAL A 89 0.05 11.24 6.47
N ASP A 90 -0.87 12.01 5.91
CA ASP A 90 -2.25 11.56 5.77
C ASP A 90 -2.36 10.46 4.71
N LYS A 91 -3.06 9.36 5.04
CA LYS A 91 -3.20 8.20 4.13
C LYS A 91 -3.90 8.53 2.80
N GLY A 92 -4.67 9.61 2.75
CA GLY A 92 -5.37 10.09 1.55
C GLY A 92 -4.55 11.07 0.71
N ARG A 93 -3.37 11.50 1.20
CA ARG A 93 -2.51 12.50 0.53
C ARG A 93 -1.17 11.91 0.11
N TRP A 94 -1.20 11.06 -0.92
CA TRP A 94 0.01 10.40 -1.43
C TRP A 94 1.09 11.38 -1.89
N GLN A 95 0.73 12.58 -2.35
CA GLN A 95 1.67 13.62 -2.75
C GLN A 95 2.54 14.08 -1.58
N ASP A 96 1.93 14.20 -0.38
CA ASP A 96 2.65 14.57 0.83
C ASP A 96 3.65 13.47 1.21
N ALA A 97 3.27 12.19 1.03
CA ALA A 97 4.17 11.05 1.26
C ALA A 97 5.38 11.05 0.31
N ILE A 98 5.20 11.40 -0.96
CA ILE A 98 6.31 11.53 -1.92
C ILE A 98 7.20 12.73 -1.57
N ALA A 99 6.61 13.87 -1.21
CA ALA A 99 7.38 15.03 -0.76
C ALA A 99 8.19 14.73 0.51
N ALA A 100 7.66 13.89 1.41
CA ALA A 100 8.32 13.48 2.63
C ALA A 100 9.47 12.47 2.42
N ALA A 101 9.57 11.83 1.25
CA ALA A 101 10.51 10.72 1.01
C ALA A 101 12.00 11.14 0.94
N VAL A 102 12.29 12.44 0.90
CA VAL A 102 13.65 13.00 0.84
C VAL A 102 14.13 13.57 2.18
N LEU A 103 13.35 13.40 3.26
CA LEU A 103 13.75 13.77 4.62
C LEU A 103 14.62 12.71 5.29
#